data_AF-A0AAN7WKG9-F1
#
_entry.id   AF-A0AAN7WKG9-F1
#
_cell.length_a   1.000
_cell.length_b   1.000
_cell.length_c   1.000
_cell.angle_alpha   90.00
_cell.angle_beta   90.00
_cell.angle_gamma   90.00
#
_symmetry.space_group_name_H-M   'P 1'
#
loop_
_entity.id
_entity.type
_entity.pdbx_description
1 polymer ?
#
loop_
_entity_poly.entity_id
_entity_poly.type
_entity_poly.pdbx_seq_one_letter_code
_entity_poly.pdbx_strand_id
1 'polypeptide(L)'
;MPPFNSPSIEWAESRHQRTPIHLMLKGVPQYPAKAEARVVMLADLIDFIWTSQGFDTCMLVDVEEQFWFALLDTIEWIPPDHECQNSIIQALCLLCQREPNQIGQFKSEKKVVSASAPRGWEYQYLEVLWTDFPGLGIAALKDVEGWSSPVEMIPEPSGEEPPPTSHAEQLARFSKRPESSFVKYANLHSFFARFAGTGFGPQWVNFAIWMLRAALEEPAVEGKRMSYRLWIATEWLVYFSNRVFEFLTSGIEIEVNDKSLRTGQLCKNVPWLGVERWNYWKTRAASVAEALDDWQGDGPFANRIALTLECMARAEEAAIARGSVNSFTPSPAAASSVLESSTTAQPDTSSTSVPTTDTPTEVPESSIPCTATPSPTAKPKQRRWWLW
;
A
#
# COMPACT_ATOMS: atom_id res chain seq x y z
N MET A 1 -17.73 -7.47 3.93
CA MET A 1 -17.52 -6.48 2.83
C MET A 1 -18.24 -7.04 1.62
N PRO A 2 -18.99 -6.22 0.83
CA PRO A 2 -19.65 -6.74 -0.37
C PRO A 2 -18.60 -7.48 -1.19
N PRO A 3 -18.88 -8.71 -1.66
CA PRO A 3 -17.92 -9.44 -2.47
C PRO A 3 -17.50 -8.54 -3.63
N PHE A 4 -16.20 -8.43 -3.88
CA PHE A 4 -15.68 -7.85 -5.11
C PHE A 4 -16.04 -8.79 -6.28
N ASN A 5 -17.33 -8.87 -6.60
CA ASN A 5 -17.84 -9.35 -7.87
C ASN A 5 -17.11 -8.55 -8.93
N SER A 6 -16.09 -9.16 -9.54
CA SER A 6 -15.07 -8.46 -10.32
C SER A 6 -15.74 -7.51 -11.30
N PRO A 7 -15.76 -6.19 -11.02
CA PRO A 7 -16.49 -5.27 -11.86
C PRO A 7 -15.78 -5.26 -13.20
N SER A 8 -16.51 -5.24 -14.31
CA SER A 8 -15.93 -4.69 -15.52
C SER A 8 -15.34 -3.34 -15.15
N ILE A 9 -14.06 -3.09 -15.46
CA ILE A 9 -13.38 -1.85 -15.06
C ILE A 9 -14.04 -0.69 -15.82
N GLU A 10 -15.11 -0.15 -15.24
CA GLU A 10 -15.81 1.03 -15.74
C GLU A 10 -14.93 2.24 -15.42
N TRP A 11 -14.06 2.55 -16.38
CA TRP A 11 -13.22 3.73 -16.35
C TRP A 11 -14.08 5.00 -16.42
N ALA A 12 -14.53 5.49 -15.27
CA ALA A 12 -15.30 6.73 -15.20
C ALA A 12 -14.50 7.90 -15.80
N GLU A 13 -15.10 8.63 -16.76
CA GLU A 13 -14.42 9.65 -17.56
C GLU A 13 -13.95 10.88 -16.74
N SER A 14 -12.77 10.78 -16.11
CA SER A 14 -12.07 11.92 -15.52
C SER A 14 -11.45 12.82 -16.59
N ARG A 15 -11.36 14.13 -16.30
CA ARG A 15 -10.77 15.14 -17.20
C ARG A 15 -9.33 14.81 -17.63
N HIS A 16 -8.60 14.02 -16.84
CA HIS A 16 -7.20 13.68 -17.11
C HIS A 16 -7.05 12.48 -18.06
N GLN A 17 -8.11 11.70 -18.29
CA GLN A 17 -8.08 10.45 -19.07
C GLN A 17 -7.97 10.64 -20.58
N ARG A 18 -7.77 11.88 -21.05
CA ARG A 18 -7.55 12.22 -22.46
C ARG A 18 -6.08 12.46 -22.81
N THR A 19 -5.15 12.35 -21.86
CA THR A 19 -3.72 12.33 -22.20
C THR A 19 -3.39 11.02 -22.94
N PRO A 20 -2.51 11.03 -23.95
CA PRO A 20 -2.08 9.82 -24.64
C PRO A 20 -1.54 8.75 -23.68
N ILE A 21 -0.82 9.18 -22.63
CA ILE A 21 -0.30 8.32 -21.56
C ILE A 21 -1.41 7.48 -20.91
N HIS A 22 -2.53 8.10 -20.52
CA HIS A 22 -3.67 7.38 -19.93
C HIS A 22 -4.26 6.34 -20.88
N LEU A 23 -4.38 6.65 -22.18
CA LEU A 23 -4.91 5.71 -23.17
C LEU A 23 -3.97 4.52 -23.36
N MET A 24 -2.65 4.75 -23.36
CA MET A 24 -1.65 3.69 -23.45
C MET A 24 -1.66 2.80 -22.19
N LEU A 25 -1.64 3.41 -20.99
CA LEU A 25 -1.65 2.69 -19.71
C LEU A 25 -2.95 1.90 -19.47
N LYS A 26 -4.10 2.36 -19.97
CA LYS A 26 -5.36 1.59 -19.95
C LYS A 26 -5.39 0.48 -21.00
N GLY A 27 -4.78 0.69 -22.16
CA GLY A 27 -4.80 -0.24 -23.29
C GLY A 27 -3.96 -1.50 -23.04
N VAL A 28 -2.75 -1.36 -22.48
CA VAL A 28 -1.83 -2.51 -22.29
C VAL A 28 -2.42 -3.62 -21.39
N PRO A 29 -3.05 -3.34 -20.23
CA PRO A 29 -3.61 -4.39 -19.38
C PRO A 29 -4.85 -5.08 -19.97
N GLN A 30 -5.54 -4.42 -20.91
CA GLN A 30 -6.69 -4.96 -21.64
C GLN A 30 -6.29 -5.69 -22.94
N TYR A 31 -5.02 -5.59 -23.36
CA TYR A 31 -4.55 -6.19 -24.59
C TYR A 31 -4.63 -7.73 -24.52
N PRO A 32 -5.20 -8.43 -25.52
CA PRO A 32 -5.44 -9.87 -25.50
C PRO A 32 -4.17 -10.70 -25.77
N ALA A 33 -3.13 -10.46 -24.97
CA ALA A 33 -1.90 -11.24 -24.92
C ALA A 33 -1.77 -11.95 -23.57
N LYS A 34 -0.86 -12.93 -23.52
CA LYS A 34 -0.47 -13.61 -22.29
C LYS A 34 0.13 -12.62 -21.28
N ALA A 35 0.00 -12.92 -19.99
CA ALA A 35 0.45 -12.04 -18.91
C ALA A 35 1.91 -11.59 -19.05
N GLU A 36 2.81 -12.51 -19.42
CA GLU A 36 4.25 -12.23 -19.59
C GLU A 36 4.50 -11.25 -20.75
N ALA A 37 3.71 -11.34 -21.82
CA ALA A 37 3.80 -10.42 -22.95
C ALA A 37 3.23 -9.03 -22.60
N ARG A 38 2.18 -8.95 -21.76
CA ARG A 38 1.69 -7.67 -21.22
C ARG A 38 2.74 -7.02 -20.30
N VAL A 39 3.39 -7.80 -19.44
CA VAL A 39 4.48 -7.34 -18.55
C VAL A 39 5.65 -6.76 -19.36
N VAL A 40 6.14 -7.49 -20.37
CA VAL A 40 7.23 -6.99 -21.22
C VAL A 40 6.81 -5.74 -21.99
N MET A 41 5.61 -5.72 -22.59
CA MET A 41 5.11 -4.56 -23.33
C MET A 41 4.91 -3.33 -22.44
N LEU A 42 4.47 -3.52 -21.19
CA LEU A 42 4.30 -2.43 -20.23
C LEU A 42 5.66 -1.91 -19.74
N ALA A 43 6.63 -2.79 -19.49
CA ALA A 43 8.00 -2.41 -19.16
C ALA A 43 8.64 -1.63 -20.32
N ASP A 44 8.56 -2.15 -21.55
CA ASP A 44 9.07 -1.47 -22.75
C ASP A 44 8.41 -0.10 -22.98
N LEU A 45 7.13 0.05 -22.61
CA LEU A 45 6.42 1.34 -22.67
C LEU A 45 6.92 2.34 -21.62
N ILE A 46 7.08 1.91 -20.37
CA ILE A 46 7.61 2.77 -19.30
C ILE A 46 9.05 3.17 -19.64
N ASP A 47 9.88 2.21 -20.05
CA ASP A 47 11.26 2.41 -20.51
C ASP A 47 11.31 3.39 -21.69
N PHE A 48 10.42 3.26 -22.67
CA PHE A 48 10.34 4.21 -23.79
C PHE A 48 9.98 5.63 -23.32
N ILE A 49 9.00 5.80 -22.44
CA ILE A 49 8.62 7.13 -21.91
C ILE A 49 9.77 7.74 -21.08
N TRP A 50 10.51 6.89 -20.36
CA TRP A 50 11.65 7.28 -19.53
C TRP A 50 12.90 7.65 -20.35
N THR A 51 13.24 6.86 -21.37
CA THR A 51 14.47 7.01 -22.16
C THR A 51 14.31 7.93 -23.37
N SER A 52 13.09 8.20 -23.84
CA SER A 52 12.82 9.15 -24.94
C SER A 52 13.04 10.62 -24.57
N GLN A 53 13.55 10.91 -23.36
CA GLN A 53 13.76 12.25 -22.81
C GLN A 53 14.92 13.04 -23.45
N GLY A 54 15.24 12.79 -24.73
CA GLY A 54 16.15 13.63 -25.53
C GLY A 54 15.54 14.99 -25.95
N PHE A 55 14.53 15.48 -25.22
CA PHE A 55 13.81 16.72 -25.48
C PHE A 55 14.25 17.86 -24.54
N ASP A 56 13.86 19.08 -24.87
CA ASP A 56 14.30 20.30 -24.18
C ASP A 56 13.94 20.29 -22.68
N THR A 57 14.92 20.60 -21.82
CA THR A 57 14.91 20.18 -20.40
C THR A 57 13.83 20.84 -19.55
N CYS A 58 13.26 21.96 -20.02
CA CYS A 58 12.18 22.66 -19.34
C CYS A 58 10.81 21.94 -19.42
N MET A 59 10.59 21.10 -20.44
CA MET A 59 9.33 20.35 -20.61
C MET A 59 9.40 18.93 -20.00
N LEU A 60 10.60 18.46 -19.63
CA LEU A 60 10.81 17.07 -19.19
C LEU A 60 10.23 16.78 -17.80
N VAL A 61 10.39 17.70 -16.85
CA VAL A 61 9.92 17.54 -15.46
C VAL A 61 8.41 17.30 -15.43
N ASP A 62 7.67 18.09 -16.20
CA ASP A 62 6.22 17.99 -16.32
C ASP A 62 5.76 16.64 -16.91
N VAL A 63 6.50 16.07 -17.87
CA VAL A 63 6.13 14.80 -18.53
C VAL A 63 6.44 13.59 -17.65
N GLU A 64 7.58 13.59 -16.95
CA GLU A 64 7.92 12.53 -15.99
C GLU A 64 6.88 12.49 -14.86
N GLU A 65 6.56 13.66 -14.27
CA GLU A 65 5.59 13.79 -13.20
C GLU A 65 4.16 13.41 -13.65
N GLN A 66 3.72 13.89 -14.81
CA GLN A 66 2.42 13.51 -15.40
C GLN A 66 2.33 12.01 -15.72
N PHE A 67 3.45 11.36 -16.09
CA PHE A 67 3.45 9.91 -16.31
C PHE A 67 3.14 9.15 -15.03
N TRP A 68 3.84 9.48 -13.93
CA TRP A 68 3.62 8.79 -12.66
C TRP A 68 2.23 9.05 -12.09
N PHE A 69 1.73 10.29 -12.16
CA PHE A 69 0.34 10.55 -11.79
C PHE A 69 -0.65 9.77 -12.65
N ALA A 70 -0.47 9.71 -13.97
CA ALA A 70 -1.34 8.91 -14.83
C ALA A 70 -1.29 7.40 -14.52
N LEU A 71 -0.14 6.89 -14.05
CA LEU A 71 0.00 5.52 -13.57
C LEU A 71 -0.74 5.30 -12.25
N LEU A 72 -0.60 6.20 -11.27
CA LEU A 72 -1.32 6.12 -9.99
C LEU A 72 -2.84 6.29 -10.17
N ASP A 73 -3.28 7.28 -10.95
CA ASP A 73 -4.66 7.46 -11.40
C ASP A 73 -5.22 6.16 -11.99
N THR A 74 -4.42 5.46 -12.81
CA THR A 74 -4.81 4.17 -13.43
C THR A 74 -4.91 3.06 -12.38
N ILE A 75 -3.94 2.96 -11.46
CA ILE A 75 -3.89 1.96 -10.38
C ILE A 75 -5.07 2.11 -9.41
N GLU A 76 -5.49 3.33 -9.09
CA GLU A 76 -6.64 3.60 -8.22
C GLU A 76 -7.93 2.91 -8.69
N TRP A 77 -8.11 2.67 -10.00
CA TRP A 77 -9.30 1.99 -10.53
C TRP A 77 -9.18 0.47 -10.63
N ILE A 78 -7.98 -0.09 -10.42
CA ILE A 78 -7.75 -1.52 -10.55
C ILE A 78 -7.91 -2.17 -9.17
N PRO A 79 -8.86 -3.11 -8.98
CA PRO A 79 -9.06 -3.77 -7.70
C PRO A 79 -7.80 -4.49 -7.17
N PRO A 80 -7.72 -4.75 -5.85
CA PRO A 80 -6.71 -5.63 -5.28
C PRO A 80 -6.74 -6.99 -5.98
N ASP A 81 -5.60 -7.67 -6.02
CA ASP A 81 -5.42 -8.99 -6.66
C ASP A 81 -5.68 -9.09 -8.17
N HIS A 82 -6.26 -8.08 -8.82
CA HIS A 82 -6.51 -8.09 -10.26
C HIS A 82 -5.23 -8.29 -11.08
N GLU A 83 -5.30 -9.10 -12.16
CA GLU A 83 -4.14 -9.41 -13.02
C GLU A 83 -3.45 -8.16 -13.56
N CYS A 84 -4.22 -7.12 -13.90
CA CYS A 84 -3.67 -5.85 -14.38
C CYS A 84 -2.73 -5.20 -13.35
N GLN A 85 -3.13 -5.16 -12.07
CA GLN A 85 -2.32 -4.52 -11.03
C GLN A 85 -0.98 -5.23 -10.86
N ASN A 86 -0.99 -6.57 -10.87
CA ASN A 86 0.26 -7.33 -10.73
C ASN A 86 1.01 -7.59 -12.04
N SER A 87 0.41 -7.27 -13.20
CA SER A 87 1.16 -7.00 -14.45
C SER A 87 1.95 -5.69 -14.37
N ILE A 88 1.39 -4.62 -13.75
CA ILE A 88 2.11 -3.36 -13.51
C ILE A 88 3.28 -3.58 -12.54
N ILE A 89 3.05 -4.27 -11.41
CA ILE A 89 4.10 -4.61 -10.44
C ILE A 89 5.24 -5.38 -11.13
N GLN A 90 4.93 -6.46 -11.86
CA GLN A 90 5.95 -7.25 -12.57
C GLN A 90 6.71 -6.44 -13.63
N ALA A 91 6.07 -5.49 -14.31
CA ALA A 91 6.73 -4.60 -15.27
C ALA A 91 7.73 -3.66 -14.57
N LEU A 92 7.37 -3.07 -13.43
CA LEU A 92 8.27 -2.25 -12.63
C LEU A 92 9.44 -3.09 -12.08
N CYS A 93 9.18 -4.32 -11.60
CA CYS A 93 10.24 -5.25 -11.20
C CYS A 93 11.21 -5.56 -12.35
N LEU A 94 10.68 -5.76 -13.56
CA LEU A 94 11.47 -6.05 -14.76
C LEU A 94 12.37 -4.87 -15.15
N LEU A 95 11.90 -3.63 -14.99
CA LEU A 95 12.72 -2.43 -15.20
C LEU A 95 13.89 -2.36 -14.22
N CYS A 96 13.63 -2.55 -12.91
CA CYS A 96 14.69 -2.59 -11.90
C CYS A 96 15.73 -3.69 -12.17
N GLN A 97 15.32 -4.83 -12.75
CA GLN A 97 16.22 -5.92 -13.14
C GLN A 97 17.03 -5.62 -14.40
N ARG A 98 16.46 -4.88 -15.37
CA ARG A 98 17.16 -4.49 -16.61
C ARG A 98 18.27 -3.48 -16.32
N GLU A 99 18.00 -2.49 -15.49
CA GLU A 99 18.84 -1.29 -15.37
C GLU A 99 19.26 -0.94 -13.92
N PRO A 100 19.87 -1.88 -13.16
CA PRO A 100 20.23 -1.64 -11.75
C PRO A 100 21.19 -0.47 -11.54
N ASN A 101 21.92 -0.06 -12.59
CA ASN A 101 22.90 1.03 -12.54
C ASN A 101 22.37 2.39 -13.04
N GLN A 102 21.43 2.45 -13.99
CA GLN A 102 20.93 3.74 -14.52
C GLN A 102 20.05 4.46 -13.50
N ILE A 103 19.20 3.70 -12.81
CA ILE A 103 18.35 4.15 -11.70
C ILE A 103 19.16 4.90 -10.63
N GLY A 104 20.38 4.44 -10.33
CA GLY A 104 21.28 5.09 -9.39
C GLY A 104 21.97 6.37 -9.89
N GLN A 105 22.15 6.55 -11.21
CA GLN A 105 22.94 7.65 -11.78
C GLN A 105 22.23 9.01 -11.72
N PHE A 106 20.90 9.04 -11.76
CA PHE A 106 20.13 10.28 -11.60
C PHE A 106 20.35 10.97 -10.23
N LYS A 107 20.77 10.23 -9.20
CA LYS A 107 21.11 10.78 -7.88
C LYS A 107 22.34 11.70 -7.89
N SER A 108 23.27 11.51 -8.84
CA SER A 108 24.50 12.30 -8.91
C SER A 108 24.30 13.66 -9.59
N GLU A 109 23.44 13.75 -10.60
CA GLU A 109 23.36 14.95 -11.45
C GLU A 109 22.38 16.02 -10.92
N LYS A 110 21.25 15.63 -10.33
CA LYS A 110 20.30 16.62 -9.74
C LYS A 110 20.81 17.27 -8.44
N LYS A 111 21.85 16.73 -7.80
CA LYS A 111 22.42 17.20 -6.52
C LYS A 111 23.05 18.61 -6.56
N VAL A 112 23.14 19.25 -7.73
CA VAL A 112 23.93 20.48 -7.95
C VAL A 112 23.11 21.77 -7.92
N VAL A 113 21.76 21.73 -8.00
CA VAL A 113 20.96 22.94 -8.28
C VAL A 113 20.16 23.51 -7.09
N SER A 114 19.83 22.71 -6.06
CA SER A 114 18.93 23.15 -4.96
C SER A 114 19.63 23.95 -3.83
N ALA A 115 20.41 24.97 -4.18
CA ALA A 115 21.04 25.88 -3.19
C ALA A 115 20.15 27.08 -2.78
N SER A 116 18.95 27.23 -3.36
CA SER A 116 18.13 28.45 -3.26
C SER A 116 16.63 28.22 -2.99
N ALA A 117 16.18 26.98 -2.74
CA ALA A 117 14.79 26.70 -2.38
C ALA A 117 14.48 27.21 -0.94
N PRO A 118 13.51 28.12 -0.74
CA PRO A 118 13.25 28.71 0.60
C PRO A 118 12.67 27.74 1.65
N ARG A 119 12.37 26.48 1.27
CA ARG A 119 11.84 25.42 2.14
C ARG A 119 12.76 24.20 2.08
N GLY A 120 13.91 24.29 2.75
CA GLY A 120 15.01 23.32 2.60
C GLY A 120 14.76 21.89 3.11
N TRP A 121 13.68 21.64 3.87
CA TRP A 121 13.38 20.32 4.44
C TRP A 121 12.50 19.43 3.55
N GLU A 122 11.70 20.03 2.67
CA GLU A 122 10.63 19.34 1.91
C GLU A 122 11.20 18.32 0.90
N TYR A 123 12.35 18.63 0.30
CA TYR A 123 13.05 17.75 -0.65
C TYR A 123 14.06 16.79 0.00
N GLN A 124 14.56 17.11 1.19
CA GLN A 124 15.68 16.38 1.81
C GLN A 124 15.25 14.99 2.31
N TYR A 125 13.98 14.83 2.71
CA TYR A 125 13.37 13.52 2.96
C TYR A 125 13.03 12.77 1.65
N LEU A 126 12.57 13.47 0.61
CA LEU A 126 12.17 12.86 -0.67
C LEU A 126 13.33 12.18 -1.42
N GLU A 127 14.55 12.74 -1.39
CA GLU A 127 15.72 12.17 -2.07
C GLU A 127 16.18 10.81 -1.51
N VAL A 128 15.85 10.52 -0.24
CA VAL A 128 16.29 9.29 0.45
C VAL A 128 15.28 8.15 0.31
N LEU A 129 13.98 8.49 0.24
CA LEU A 129 12.89 7.52 0.32
C LEU A 129 12.64 6.75 -1.00
N TRP A 130 13.12 7.25 -2.15
CA TRP A 130 12.66 6.76 -3.45
C TRP A 130 13.78 6.49 -4.44
N THR A 131 14.68 5.58 -4.09
CA THR A 131 15.89 5.33 -4.88
C THR A 131 15.62 4.68 -6.23
N ASP A 132 14.52 3.91 -6.33
CA ASP A 132 14.30 3.01 -7.45
C ASP A 132 13.38 3.62 -8.53
N PHE A 133 12.43 4.46 -8.10
CA PHE A 133 11.54 5.25 -8.95
C PHE A 133 11.21 6.58 -8.26
N PRO A 134 12.07 7.61 -8.37
CA PRO A 134 11.89 8.86 -7.62
C PRO A 134 10.59 9.59 -7.98
N GLY A 135 10.22 9.65 -9.26
CA GLY A 135 8.96 10.26 -9.69
C GLY A 135 7.71 9.49 -9.21
N LEU A 136 7.74 8.15 -9.18
CA LEU A 136 6.67 7.33 -8.58
C LEU A 136 6.50 7.65 -7.10
N GLY A 137 7.61 7.80 -6.38
CA GLY A 137 7.63 8.13 -4.96
C GLY A 137 7.14 9.54 -4.65
N ILE A 138 7.48 10.53 -5.48
CA ILE A 138 6.96 11.90 -5.37
C ILE A 138 5.45 11.92 -5.64
N ALA A 139 4.98 11.25 -6.70
CA ALA A 139 3.55 11.14 -6.99
C ALA A 139 2.80 10.41 -5.86
N ALA A 140 3.36 9.30 -5.35
CA ALA A 140 2.82 8.54 -4.23
C ALA A 140 2.73 9.38 -2.96
N LEU A 141 3.76 10.18 -2.64
CA LEU A 141 3.71 11.08 -1.48
C LEU A 141 2.64 12.16 -1.68
N LYS A 142 2.60 12.84 -2.83
CA LYS A 142 1.61 13.89 -3.10
C LYS A 142 0.17 13.38 -3.02
N ASP A 143 -0.10 12.21 -3.59
CA ASP A 143 -1.40 11.55 -3.46
C ASP A 143 -1.67 11.19 -1.99
N VAL A 144 -0.77 10.45 -1.34
CA VAL A 144 -0.98 9.96 0.02
C VAL A 144 -1.06 11.10 1.04
N GLU A 145 -0.35 12.22 0.91
CA GLU A 145 -0.53 13.42 1.72
C GLU A 145 -1.92 14.04 1.46
N GLY A 146 -2.34 14.09 0.20
CA GLY A 146 -3.71 14.40 -0.20
C GLY A 146 -4.78 13.49 0.43
N TRP A 147 -4.43 12.30 0.92
CA TRP A 147 -5.31 11.39 1.69
C TRP A 147 -5.08 11.43 3.21
N SER A 148 -3.84 11.67 3.65
CA SER A 148 -3.32 11.46 5.01
C SER A 148 -3.12 12.75 5.80
N SER A 149 -3.46 13.90 5.21
CA SER A 149 -3.69 15.14 5.96
C SER A 149 -5.08 15.11 6.63
N PRO A 150 -5.18 14.43 7.79
CA PRO A 150 -5.68 15.09 8.99
C PRO A 150 -4.61 15.22 10.09
N VAL A 151 -3.32 15.09 9.77
CA VAL A 151 -2.22 15.38 10.69
C VAL A 151 -1.21 16.27 9.99
N GLU A 152 -1.42 17.58 10.04
CA GLU A 152 -0.38 18.52 9.63
C GLU A 152 0.87 18.30 10.48
N MET A 153 2.02 18.22 9.81
CA MET A 153 3.28 18.56 10.44
C MET A 153 3.18 20.01 10.87
N ILE A 154 2.94 20.24 12.16
CA ILE A 154 2.82 21.55 12.79
C ILE A 154 3.98 22.42 12.28
N PRO A 155 3.71 23.54 11.57
CA PRO A 155 4.77 24.45 11.15
C PRO A 155 5.51 24.96 12.39
N GLU A 156 6.83 25.11 12.30
CA GLU A 156 7.53 25.91 13.32
C GLU A 156 6.98 27.35 13.30
N PRO A 157 6.87 28.03 14.46
CA PRO A 157 6.03 29.22 14.60
C PRO A 157 6.59 30.46 13.87
N SER A 158 6.33 30.56 12.57
CA SER A 158 6.68 31.73 11.74
C SER A 158 5.64 32.84 11.81
N GLY A 159 5.44 33.40 13.02
CA GLY A 159 4.91 34.74 13.29
C GLY A 159 3.41 35.01 13.05
N GLU A 160 2.81 34.48 11.98
CA GLU A 160 1.42 34.73 11.59
C GLU A 160 0.74 33.41 11.17
N GLU A 161 0.33 32.60 12.16
CA GLU A 161 -0.41 31.37 11.91
C GLU A 161 -1.87 31.65 11.48
N PRO A 162 -2.38 31.03 10.40
CA PRO A 162 -3.81 30.72 10.34
C PRO A 162 -4.13 29.74 11.49
N PRO A 163 -5.29 29.87 12.16
CA PRO A 163 -5.58 29.04 13.33
C PRO A 163 -5.51 27.54 12.96
N PRO A 164 -4.81 26.71 13.76
CA PRO A 164 -4.60 25.31 13.42
C PRO A 164 -5.94 24.62 13.21
N THR A 165 -6.12 24.04 12.01
CA THR A 165 -7.34 23.31 11.64
C THR A 165 -7.56 22.22 12.67
N SER A 166 -8.56 22.35 13.54
CA SER A 166 -8.68 21.45 14.70
C SER A 166 -8.80 19.99 14.25
N HIS A 167 -8.30 19.04 15.05
CA HIS A 167 -8.43 17.60 14.77
C HIS A 167 -9.90 17.20 14.49
N ALA A 168 -10.86 17.84 15.16
CA ALA A 168 -12.28 17.66 14.89
C ALA A 168 -12.71 18.15 13.49
N GLU A 169 -12.20 19.28 13.01
CA GLU A 169 -12.46 19.78 11.66
C GLU A 169 -11.76 18.92 10.59
N GLN A 170 -10.54 18.47 10.85
CA GLN A 170 -9.80 17.56 9.96
C GLN A 170 -10.54 16.21 9.84
N LEU A 171 -10.99 15.63 10.96
CA LEU A 171 -11.91 14.48 10.97
C LEU A 171 -13.21 14.78 10.22
N ALA A 172 -13.77 15.99 10.31
CA ALA A 172 -14.97 16.39 9.58
C ALA A 172 -14.73 16.52 8.06
N ARG A 173 -13.55 16.98 7.62
CA ARG A 173 -13.15 17.02 6.20
C ARG A 173 -12.97 15.60 5.65
N PHE A 174 -12.25 14.75 6.36
CA PHE A 174 -12.15 13.31 6.04
C PHE A 174 -13.53 12.65 6.02
N SER A 175 -14.44 13.08 6.91
CA SER A 175 -15.80 12.58 7.01
C SER A 175 -16.76 13.00 5.89
N LYS A 176 -16.34 13.91 5.01
CA LYS A 176 -17.11 14.35 3.82
C LYS A 176 -16.67 13.70 2.51
N ARG A 177 -15.62 12.87 2.51
CA ARG A 177 -15.18 12.14 1.30
C ARG A 177 -16.20 11.06 0.90
N PRO A 178 -16.50 10.89 -0.40
CA PRO A 178 -17.43 9.87 -0.88
C PRO A 178 -16.85 8.46 -0.70
N GLU A 179 -17.68 7.43 -0.65
CA GLU A 179 -17.22 6.05 -0.41
C GLU A 179 -16.28 5.53 -1.51
N SER A 180 -16.52 5.91 -2.77
CA SER A 180 -15.68 5.55 -3.93
C SER A 180 -14.22 6.02 -3.79
N SER A 181 -13.99 7.11 -3.05
CA SER A 181 -12.65 7.58 -2.71
C SER A 181 -11.89 6.56 -1.84
N PHE A 182 -12.55 5.91 -0.88
CA PHE A 182 -11.89 4.92 -0.02
C PHE A 182 -11.52 3.63 -0.76
N VAL A 183 -12.32 3.23 -1.77
CA VAL A 183 -11.99 2.09 -2.65
C VAL A 183 -10.72 2.38 -3.45
N LYS A 184 -10.64 3.55 -4.09
CA LYS A 184 -9.46 4.01 -4.84
C LYS A 184 -8.19 4.01 -3.99
N TYR A 185 -8.30 4.55 -2.78
CA TYR A 185 -7.21 4.63 -1.81
C TYR A 185 -6.75 3.24 -1.33
N ALA A 186 -7.68 2.31 -1.13
CA ALA A 186 -7.37 0.92 -0.84
C ALA A 186 -6.65 0.22 -2.01
N ASN A 187 -7.14 0.38 -3.24
CA ASN A 187 -6.51 -0.14 -4.46
C ASN A 187 -5.06 0.36 -4.61
N LEU A 188 -4.84 1.65 -4.38
CA LEU A 188 -3.53 2.30 -4.44
C LEU A 188 -2.56 1.76 -3.37
N HIS A 189 -3.01 1.66 -2.11
CA HIS A 189 -2.17 1.08 -1.06
C HIS A 189 -1.91 -0.41 -1.22
N SER A 190 -2.84 -1.17 -1.83
CA SER A 190 -2.61 -2.56 -2.23
C SER A 190 -1.43 -2.67 -3.19
N PHE A 191 -1.46 -1.87 -4.24
CA PHE A 191 -0.36 -1.81 -5.20
C PHE A 191 0.97 -1.48 -4.52
N PHE A 192 1.02 -0.46 -3.66
CA PHE A 192 2.25 -0.09 -2.96
C PHE A 192 2.74 -1.17 -2.00
N ALA A 193 1.88 -1.78 -1.20
CA ALA A 193 2.24 -2.86 -0.29
C ALA A 193 2.81 -4.08 -1.05
N ARG A 194 2.16 -4.47 -2.16
CA ARG A 194 2.58 -5.59 -3.01
C ARG A 194 3.87 -5.28 -3.76
N PHE A 195 4.04 -4.06 -4.28
CA PHE A 195 5.26 -3.61 -4.95
C PHE A 195 6.44 -3.54 -3.98
N ALA A 196 6.26 -2.95 -2.80
CA ALA A 196 7.27 -2.94 -1.73
C ALA A 196 7.63 -4.39 -1.31
N GLY A 197 6.64 -5.28 -1.26
CA GLY A 197 6.81 -6.71 -0.99
C GLY A 197 7.72 -7.46 -1.95
N THR A 198 7.97 -6.95 -3.17
CA THR A 198 8.95 -7.54 -4.10
C THR A 198 10.40 -7.17 -3.77
N GLY A 199 10.64 -6.36 -2.74
CA GLY A 199 11.97 -5.97 -2.26
C GLY A 199 12.52 -4.65 -2.82
N PHE A 200 11.77 -3.94 -3.66
CA PHE A 200 12.11 -2.59 -4.14
C PHE A 200 11.59 -1.52 -3.18
N GLY A 201 12.29 -0.39 -3.09
CA GLY A 201 11.99 0.70 -2.16
C GLY A 201 11.93 0.28 -0.69
N PRO A 202 13.02 -0.19 -0.05
CA PRO A 202 13.01 -0.55 1.37
C PRO A 202 12.48 0.56 2.30
N GLN A 203 12.45 1.81 1.84
CA GLN A 203 11.93 2.98 2.51
C GLN A 203 10.39 3.15 2.47
N TRP A 204 9.63 2.29 1.74
CA TRP A 204 8.15 2.24 1.83
C TRP A 204 7.64 2.01 3.27
N VAL A 205 8.51 1.60 4.20
CA VAL A 205 8.18 1.28 5.60
C VAL A 205 7.48 2.42 6.36
N ASN A 206 7.77 3.68 6.04
CA ASN A 206 7.08 4.81 6.66
C ASN A 206 5.57 4.81 6.35
N PHE A 207 5.19 4.48 5.11
CA PHE A 207 3.79 4.36 4.71
C PHE A 207 3.09 3.20 5.44
N ALA A 208 3.77 2.06 5.56
CA ALA A 208 3.27 0.94 6.35
C ALA A 208 2.99 1.36 7.80
N ILE A 209 3.95 2.03 8.45
CA ILE A 209 3.83 2.51 9.84
C ILE A 209 2.70 3.53 9.99
N TRP A 210 2.55 4.47 9.05
CA TRP A 210 1.47 5.46 9.10
C TRP A 210 0.09 4.80 8.98
N MET A 211 -0.06 3.82 8.09
CA MET A 211 -1.31 3.08 7.93
C MET A 211 -1.61 2.20 9.14
N LEU A 212 -0.60 1.54 9.70
CA LEU A 212 -0.71 0.75 10.93
C LEU A 212 -1.10 1.61 12.13
N ARG A 213 -0.49 2.78 12.30
CA ARG A 213 -0.91 3.77 13.30
C ARG A 213 -2.36 4.15 13.12
N ALA A 214 -2.75 4.59 11.92
CA ALA A 214 -4.11 5.07 11.65
C ALA A 214 -5.20 4.01 11.85
N ALA A 215 -4.87 2.72 11.69
CA ALA A 215 -5.80 1.60 11.81
C ALA A 215 -5.82 0.91 13.18
N LEU A 216 -4.67 0.83 13.87
CA LEU A 216 -4.51 0.04 15.10
C LEU A 216 -4.22 0.92 16.33
N GLU A 217 -3.52 2.04 16.17
CA GLU A 217 -3.10 2.89 17.29
C GLU A 217 -3.97 4.13 17.49
N GLU A 218 -4.87 4.45 16.57
CA GLU A 218 -5.84 5.54 16.71
C GLU A 218 -7.22 5.02 17.13
N PRO A 219 -8.05 5.84 17.81
CA PRO A 219 -9.44 5.50 18.11
C PRO A 219 -10.22 5.10 16.85
N ALA A 220 -11.10 4.11 17.00
CA ALA A 220 -11.91 3.63 15.89
C ALA A 220 -12.80 4.75 15.32
N VAL A 221 -12.82 4.87 13.99
CA VAL A 221 -13.71 5.80 13.28
C VAL A 221 -14.99 5.06 12.92
N GLU A 222 -16.15 5.70 13.08
CA GLU A 222 -17.44 5.06 12.81
C GLU A 222 -17.60 4.58 11.34
N GLY A 223 -18.27 3.44 11.19
CA GLY A 223 -18.68 2.88 9.90
C GLY A 223 -17.53 2.37 9.02
N LYS A 224 -17.81 2.21 7.73
CA LYS A 224 -16.94 1.55 6.73
C LYS A 224 -15.50 2.07 6.67
N ARG A 225 -15.22 3.29 7.16
CA ARG A 225 -13.87 3.87 7.17
C ARG A 225 -12.89 3.06 8.02
N MET A 226 -13.34 2.51 9.14
CA MET A 226 -12.49 1.62 9.94
C MET A 226 -12.16 0.35 9.15
N SER A 227 -13.14 -0.23 8.45
CA SER A 227 -12.95 -1.37 7.56
C SER A 227 -11.89 -1.09 6.50
N TYR A 228 -11.91 0.09 5.85
CA TYR A 228 -10.89 0.47 4.86
C TYR A 228 -9.50 0.69 5.49
N ARG A 229 -9.40 1.34 6.66
CA ARG A 229 -8.11 1.53 7.35
C ARG A 229 -7.49 0.19 7.75
N LEU A 230 -8.27 -0.69 8.36
CA LEU A 230 -7.86 -2.05 8.71
C LEU A 230 -7.49 -2.85 7.46
N TRP A 231 -8.27 -2.74 6.38
CA TRP A 231 -7.96 -3.39 5.11
C TRP A 231 -6.57 -2.96 4.58
N ILE A 232 -6.30 -1.65 4.55
CA ILE A 232 -5.00 -1.11 4.11
C ILE A 232 -3.86 -1.57 5.03
N ALA A 233 -4.05 -1.53 6.36
CA ALA A 233 -3.06 -2.04 7.31
C ALA A 233 -2.76 -3.54 7.10
N THR A 234 -3.79 -4.35 6.81
CA THR A 234 -3.59 -5.78 6.49
C THR A 234 -2.84 -5.99 5.17
N GLU A 235 -3.00 -5.16 4.13
CA GLU A 235 -2.16 -5.28 2.90
C GLU A 235 -0.68 -5.12 3.22
N TRP A 236 -0.34 -4.06 3.95
CA TRP A 236 1.04 -3.78 4.34
C TRP A 236 1.63 -4.91 5.18
N LEU A 237 0.86 -5.53 6.08
CA LEU A 237 1.36 -6.66 6.85
C LEU A 237 1.41 -7.97 6.04
N VAL A 238 0.45 -8.24 5.15
CA VAL A 238 0.45 -9.46 4.32
C VAL A 238 1.64 -9.49 3.36
N TYR A 239 1.97 -8.36 2.73
CA TYR A 239 3.02 -8.29 1.70
C TYR A 239 4.36 -7.71 2.19
N PHE A 240 4.38 -6.95 3.28
CA PHE A 240 5.57 -6.21 3.73
C PHE A 240 5.96 -6.44 5.21
N SER A 241 5.32 -7.38 5.93
CA SER A 241 5.63 -7.68 7.35
C SER A 241 7.11 -7.88 7.63
N ASN A 242 7.81 -8.63 6.78
CA ASN A 242 9.26 -8.89 6.92
C ASN A 242 10.07 -7.60 7.05
N ARG A 243 9.78 -6.60 6.22
CA ARG A 243 10.51 -5.32 6.21
C ARG A 243 10.08 -4.40 7.34
N VAL A 244 8.79 -4.40 7.70
CA VAL A 244 8.30 -3.65 8.87
C VAL A 244 8.94 -4.19 10.15
N PHE A 245 9.01 -5.51 10.32
CA PHE A 245 9.63 -6.14 11.49
C PHE A 245 11.15 -5.91 11.53
N GLU A 246 11.85 -6.13 10.41
CA GLU A 246 13.28 -5.80 10.28
C GLU A 246 13.57 -4.36 10.70
N PHE A 247 12.79 -3.39 10.20
CA PHE A 247 12.94 -1.98 10.55
C PHE A 247 12.70 -1.70 12.04
N LEU A 248 11.65 -2.27 12.64
CA LEU A 248 11.37 -2.16 14.08
C LEU A 248 12.46 -2.79 14.96
N THR A 249 13.15 -3.81 14.47
CA THR A 249 14.23 -4.52 15.19
C THR A 249 15.64 -4.06 14.84
N SER A 250 15.79 -3.17 13.85
CA SER A 250 17.07 -2.78 13.26
C SER A 250 18.05 -2.11 14.23
N GLY A 251 17.57 -1.60 15.36
CA GLY A 251 18.36 -0.79 16.28
C GLY A 251 18.75 0.57 15.72
N ILE A 252 18.18 1.01 14.59
CA ILE A 252 18.37 2.35 14.05
C ILE A 252 17.87 3.37 15.07
N GLU A 253 18.78 4.19 15.58
CA GLU A 253 18.44 5.36 16.38
C GLU A 253 17.66 6.32 15.49
N ILE A 254 16.35 6.46 15.75
CA ILE A 254 15.56 7.52 15.14
C ILE A 254 16.05 8.84 15.72
N GLU A 255 16.29 9.83 14.87
CA GLU A 255 16.39 11.20 15.35
C GLU A 255 15.10 11.56 16.11
N VAL A 256 15.24 12.08 17.33
CA VAL A 256 14.11 12.40 18.25
C VAL A 256 13.05 13.33 17.61
N ASN A 257 13.41 14.00 16.52
CA ASN A 257 12.58 14.92 15.76
C ASN A 257 11.76 14.28 14.63
N ASP A 258 11.94 12.99 14.28
CA ASP A 258 11.06 12.33 13.30
C ASP A 258 9.68 12.04 13.91
N LYS A 259 8.82 13.08 13.87
CA LYS A 259 7.43 13.02 14.32
C LYS A 259 6.60 12.03 13.51
N SER A 260 7.03 11.64 12.31
CA SER A 260 6.26 10.76 11.42
C SER A 260 6.15 9.34 11.98
N LEU A 261 7.17 8.87 12.71
CA LEU A 261 7.24 7.54 13.30
C LEU A 261 6.60 7.42 14.70
N ARG A 262 6.05 8.50 15.27
CA ARG A 262 5.38 8.49 16.58
C ARG A 262 4.27 7.45 16.68
N THR A 263 4.03 6.93 17.89
CA THR A 263 2.89 6.08 18.21
C THR A 263 1.58 6.88 18.23
N GLY A 264 0.47 6.21 17.91
CA GLY A 264 -0.88 6.77 18.01
C GLY A 264 -1.47 6.76 19.43
N GLN A 265 -2.62 7.41 19.59
CA GLN A 265 -3.24 7.69 20.90
C GLN A 265 -3.52 6.48 21.79
N LEU A 266 -3.75 5.29 21.22
CA LEU A 266 -4.00 4.03 21.95
C LEU A 266 -2.70 3.27 22.29
N CYS A 267 -1.59 3.59 21.63
CA CYS A 267 -0.29 2.93 21.77
C CYS A 267 0.63 3.78 22.68
N LYS A 268 0.19 3.94 23.94
CA LYS A 268 0.87 4.77 24.95
C LYS A 268 1.99 4.00 25.64
N ASN A 269 3.06 4.71 26.01
CA ASN A 269 4.23 4.16 26.74
C ASN A 269 4.99 3.05 25.99
N VAL A 270 4.76 2.91 24.69
CA VAL A 270 5.49 1.99 23.81
C VAL A 270 6.57 2.76 23.05
N PRO A 271 7.81 2.24 22.92
CA PRO A 271 8.83 2.82 22.05
C PRO A 271 8.35 3.02 20.60
N TRP A 272 8.81 4.09 19.93
CA TRP A 272 8.37 4.38 18.55
C TRP A 272 8.80 3.29 17.57
N LEU A 273 9.99 2.70 17.75
CA LEU A 273 10.39 1.45 17.11
C LEU A 273 10.76 0.46 18.20
N GLY A 274 10.36 -0.81 18.03
CA GLY A 274 10.59 -1.88 18.98
C GLY A 274 9.65 -3.05 18.79
N VAL A 275 10.02 -4.20 19.37
CA VAL A 275 9.22 -5.44 19.35
C VAL A 275 7.93 -5.27 20.17
N GLU A 276 7.92 -4.36 21.14
CA GLU A 276 6.77 -3.97 21.93
C GLU A 276 5.66 -3.38 21.05
N ARG A 277 6.00 -2.51 20.09
CA ARG A 277 5.05 -1.91 19.15
C ARG A 277 4.48 -2.92 18.17
N TRP A 278 5.33 -3.84 17.70
CA TRP A 278 4.91 -4.97 16.88
C TRP A 278 3.92 -5.88 17.61
N ASN A 279 4.22 -6.25 18.87
CA ASN A 279 3.33 -7.05 19.70
C ASN A 279 2.01 -6.32 19.99
N TYR A 280 2.05 -5.01 20.23
CA TYR A 280 0.83 -4.20 20.35
C TYR A 280 -0.05 -4.31 19.10
N TRP A 281 0.52 -4.20 17.89
CA TRP A 281 -0.24 -4.38 16.65
C TRP A 281 -0.84 -5.77 16.49
N LYS A 282 -0.10 -6.85 16.83
CA LYS A 282 -0.64 -8.22 16.82
C LYS A 282 -1.85 -8.36 17.75
N THR A 283 -1.69 -7.97 19.02
CA THR A 283 -2.77 -8.02 20.03
C THR A 283 -3.97 -7.20 19.60
N ARG A 284 -3.74 -6.01 19.03
CA ARG A 284 -4.81 -5.13 18.57
C ARG A 284 -5.53 -5.68 17.33
N ALA A 285 -4.81 -6.25 16.38
CA ALA A 285 -5.40 -6.89 15.21
C ALA A 285 -6.26 -8.10 15.60
N ALA A 286 -5.80 -8.93 16.55
CA ALA A 286 -6.58 -10.04 17.09
C ALA A 286 -7.86 -9.56 17.80
N SER A 287 -7.75 -8.60 18.72
CA SER A 287 -8.91 -7.99 19.40
C SER A 287 -9.90 -7.34 18.43
N VAL A 288 -9.41 -6.77 17.32
CA VAL A 288 -10.27 -6.24 16.26
C VAL A 288 -10.95 -7.36 15.47
N ALA A 289 -10.30 -8.51 15.25
CA ALA A 289 -10.97 -9.66 14.61
C ALA A 289 -12.14 -10.16 15.47
N GLU A 290 -11.94 -10.34 16.78
CA GLU A 290 -12.99 -10.76 17.72
C GLU A 290 -14.18 -9.78 17.70
N ALA A 291 -13.92 -8.47 17.75
CA ALA A 291 -14.96 -7.44 17.70
C ALA A 291 -15.63 -7.28 16.31
N LEU A 292 -15.09 -7.92 15.27
CA LEU A 292 -15.66 -7.88 13.91
C LEU A 292 -16.60 -9.05 13.64
N ASP A 293 -16.54 -10.15 14.39
CA ASP A 293 -17.53 -11.24 14.29
C ASP A 293 -18.94 -10.76 14.74
N ASP A 294 -19.00 -9.79 15.66
CA ASP A 294 -20.23 -9.08 16.03
C ASP A 294 -20.75 -8.14 14.92
N TRP A 295 -19.88 -7.72 13.99
CA TRP A 295 -20.22 -6.82 12.90
C TRP A 295 -20.60 -7.63 11.66
N GLN A 296 -21.91 -7.74 11.40
CA GLN A 296 -22.59 -8.64 10.44
C GLN A 296 -22.16 -8.59 8.94
N GLY A 297 -20.97 -8.11 8.59
CA GLY A 297 -20.49 -7.96 7.21
C GLY A 297 -19.43 -8.98 6.80
N ASP A 298 -19.87 -10.14 6.31
CA ASP A 298 -19.14 -11.14 5.52
C ASP A 298 -17.74 -11.58 6.05
N GLY A 299 -17.62 -12.87 6.40
CA GLY A 299 -16.40 -13.53 6.89
C GLY A 299 -15.06 -13.38 6.12
N PRO A 300 -14.95 -12.97 4.82
CA PRO A 300 -13.66 -12.61 4.21
C PRO A 300 -12.73 -11.72 5.05
N PHE A 301 -13.24 -10.88 5.95
CA PHE A 301 -12.37 -10.00 6.74
C PHE A 301 -11.63 -10.73 7.89
N ALA A 302 -12.31 -11.65 8.59
CA ALA A 302 -11.68 -12.45 9.65
C ALA A 302 -10.54 -13.32 9.10
N ASN A 303 -10.77 -14.00 7.96
CA ASN A 303 -9.74 -14.76 7.24
C ASN A 303 -8.52 -13.91 6.88
N ARG A 304 -8.74 -12.64 6.55
CA ARG A 304 -7.69 -11.70 6.16
C ARG A 304 -6.88 -11.18 7.35
N ILE A 305 -7.50 -11.00 8.52
CA ILE A 305 -6.74 -10.74 9.76
C ILE A 305 -5.97 -12.00 10.20
N ALA A 306 -6.54 -13.20 10.06
CA ALA A 306 -5.83 -14.44 10.35
C ALA A 306 -4.56 -14.59 9.49
N LEU A 307 -4.67 -14.40 8.16
CA LEU A 307 -3.53 -14.36 7.24
C LEU A 307 -2.52 -13.26 7.61
N THR A 308 -3.00 -12.10 8.08
CA THR A 308 -2.16 -10.99 8.55
C THR A 308 -1.32 -11.41 9.77
N LEU A 309 -1.94 -12.01 10.78
CA LEU A 309 -1.26 -12.50 11.98
C LEU A 309 -0.25 -13.62 11.65
N GLU A 310 -0.58 -14.49 10.70
CA GLU A 310 0.33 -15.52 10.18
C GLU A 310 1.55 -14.90 9.46
N CYS A 311 1.34 -13.91 8.59
CA CYS A 311 2.43 -13.16 7.94
C CYS A 311 3.28 -12.38 8.95
N MET A 312 2.72 -11.94 10.08
CA MET A 312 3.47 -11.31 11.17
C MET A 312 4.33 -12.33 11.93
N ALA A 313 3.78 -13.49 12.29
CA ALA A 313 4.52 -14.57 12.94
C ALA A 313 5.67 -15.07 12.05
N ARG A 314 5.42 -15.29 10.75
CA ARG A 314 6.47 -15.67 9.78
C ARG A 314 7.60 -14.65 9.69
N ALA A 315 7.32 -13.35 9.86
CA ALA A 315 8.35 -12.31 9.87
C ALA A 315 9.24 -12.38 11.11
N GLU A 316 8.67 -12.66 12.28
CA GLU A 316 9.43 -12.89 13.53
C GLU A 316 10.33 -14.12 13.41
N GLU A 317 9.78 -15.25 12.99
CA GLU A 317 10.52 -16.51 12.78
C GLU A 317 11.69 -16.31 11.81
N ALA A 318 11.44 -15.62 10.69
CA ALA A 318 12.47 -15.36 9.69
C ALA A 318 13.58 -14.44 10.22
N ALA A 319 13.26 -13.44 11.03
CA ALA A 319 14.25 -12.55 11.66
C ALA A 319 15.07 -13.25 12.75
N ILE A 320 14.45 -14.14 13.53
CA ILE A 320 15.14 -15.02 14.49
C ILE A 320 16.09 -15.97 13.74
N ALA A 321 15.63 -16.59 12.64
CA ALA A 321 16.46 -17.47 11.81
C ALA A 321 17.65 -16.76 11.15
N ARG A 322 17.55 -15.44 10.89
CA ARG A 322 18.67 -14.59 10.44
C ARG A 322 19.63 -14.19 11.57
N GLY A 323 19.34 -14.51 12.83
CA GLY A 323 20.09 -14.03 13.99
C GLY A 323 19.95 -12.52 14.23
N SER A 324 18.94 -11.87 13.62
CA SER A 324 18.74 -10.42 13.71
C SER A 324 18.12 -9.96 15.02
N VAL A 325 17.60 -10.89 15.82
CA VAL A 325 16.96 -10.63 17.11
C VAL A 325 17.61 -11.54 18.15
N ASN A 326 18.29 -10.95 19.14
CA ASN A 326 18.73 -11.69 20.33
C ASN A 326 17.50 -12.33 20.96
N SER A 327 17.52 -13.65 21.16
CA SER A 327 16.36 -14.50 21.48
C SER A 327 15.38 -13.84 22.47
N PHE A 328 14.32 -13.25 21.93
CA PHE A 328 13.35 -12.49 22.71
C PHE A 328 12.41 -13.46 23.45
N THR A 329 12.42 -13.40 24.78
CA THR A 329 11.37 -14.02 25.59
C THR A 329 10.24 -13.00 25.75
N PRO A 330 9.02 -13.27 25.27
CA PRO A 330 7.91 -12.33 25.39
C PRO A 330 7.60 -12.05 26.86
N SER A 331 7.69 -10.78 27.25
CA SER A 331 7.40 -10.36 28.61
C SER A 331 5.92 -10.58 28.94
N PRO A 332 5.57 -11.41 29.94
CA PRO A 332 4.18 -11.73 30.25
C PRO A 332 3.37 -10.52 30.76
N ALA A 333 4.03 -9.41 31.12
CA ALA A 333 3.36 -8.22 31.63
C ALA A 333 2.57 -7.43 30.56
N ALA A 334 2.90 -7.56 29.27
CA ALA A 334 2.27 -6.77 28.21
C ALA A 334 0.84 -7.23 27.83
N ALA A 335 0.48 -8.48 28.13
CA ALA A 335 -0.83 -9.03 27.80
C ALA A 335 -1.95 -8.50 28.73
N SER A 336 -1.64 -8.20 30.00
CA SER A 336 -2.65 -7.91 31.02
C SER A 336 -3.15 -6.47 31.04
N SER A 337 -2.40 -5.49 30.54
CA SER A 337 -2.76 -4.06 30.65
C SER A 337 -3.67 -3.53 29.52
N VAL A 338 -3.81 -4.27 28.42
CA VAL A 338 -4.56 -3.82 27.23
C VAL A 338 -6.07 -4.02 27.37
N LEU A 339 -6.52 -4.93 28.26
CA LEU A 339 -7.94 -5.30 28.39
C LEU A 339 -8.78 -4.40 29.33
N GLU A 340 -8.17 -3.62 30.23
CA GLU A 340 -8.88 -3.00 31.36
C GLU A 340 -9.61 -1.65 31.05
N SER A 341 -9.82 -1.29 29.78
CA SER A 341 -10.36 0.03 29.39
C SER A 341 -11.59 0.03 28.48
N SER A 342 -12.43 -1.02 28.54
CA SER A 342 -13.76 -1.03 27.92
C SER A 342 -14.79 -1.74 28.79
N THR A 343 -15.56 -0.96 29.56
CA THR A 343 -16.47 -1.48 30.59
C THR A 343 -17.92 -1.03 30.35
N THR A 344 -18.75 -2.00 29.96
CA THR A 344 -20.23 -2.04 29.97
C THR A 344 -21.07 -1.06 29.14
N ALA A 345 -21.80 -1.65 28.19
CA ALA A 345 -23.26 -1.54 28.13
C ALA A 345 -23.85 -2.94 27.89
N GLN A 346 -24.68 -3.45 28.80
CA GLN A 346 -25.46 -4.69 28.58
C GLN A 346 -26.74 -4.37 27.79
N PRO A 347 -27.12 -5.24 26.84
CA PRO A 347 -28.51 -5.44 26.45
C PRO A 347 -29.03 -6.83 26.88
N ASP A 348 -30.30 -6.87 27.30
CA ASP A 348 -30.97 -8.08 27.78
C ASP A 348 -31.17 -9.14 26.69
N THR A 349 -30.99 -10.41 27.05
CA THR A 349 -31.26 -11.55 26.17
C THR A 349 -32.74 -11.95 26.24
N SER A 350 -33.38 -12.06 25.07
CA SER A 350 -34.69 -12.72 24.93
C SER A 350 -34.64 -13.76 23.81
N SER A 351 -35.12 -14.95 24.12
CA SER A 351 -35.01 -16.16 23.30
C SER A 351 -36.20 -16.32 22.35
N THR A 352 -35.98 -16.78 21.11
CA THR A 352 -37.01 -17.40 20.26
C THR A 352 -36.35 -18.41 19.29
N SER A 353 -37.13 -19.41 18.86
CA SER A 353 -36.69 -20.73 18.39
C SER A 353 -36.63 -20.96 16.86
N VAL A 354 -35.94 -22.05 16.47
CA VAL A 354 -35.80 -22.69 15.13
C VAL A 354 -37.16 -23.11 14.51
N PRO A 355 -37.28 -23.28 13.17
CA PRO A 355 -36.91 -24.53 12.45
C PRO A 355 -36.13 -24.29 11.12
N THR A 356 -35.17 -25.13 10.69
CA THR A 356 -35.33 -26.36 9.86
C THR A 356 -36.26 -26.13 8.65
N THR A 357 -35.80 -26.07 7.39
CA THR A 357 -35.38 -27.17 6.46
C THR A 357 -34.77 -26.50 5.19
N ASP A 358 -34.13 -27.10 4.17
CA ASP A 358 -33.80 -28.50 3.78
C ASP A 358 -32.57 -28.54 2.81
N THR A 359 -32.21 -29.71 2.27
CA THR A 359 -31.27 -29.95 1.14
C THR A 359 -32.07 -30.18 -0.17
N PRO A 360 -31.53 -29.99 -1.41
CA PRO A 360 -30.96 -31.17 -2.11
C PRO A 360 -29.97 -30.93 -3.30
N THR A 361 -29.36 -32.05 -3.74
CA THR A 361 -28.93 -32.39 -5.13
C THR A 361 -27.48 -32.12 -5.58
N GLU A 362 -26.70 -33.21 -5.64
CA GLU A 362 -25.48 -33.34 -6.44
C GLU A 362 -25.79 -33.52 -7.94
N VAL A 363 -24.91 -33.04 -8.82
CA VAL A 363 -24.86 -33.40 -10.26
C VAL A 363 -23.38 -33.59 -10.64
N PRO A 364 -22.99 -34.64 -11.40
CA PRO A 364 -21.64 -35.20 -11.33
C PRO A 364 -20.60 -34.52 -12.23
N GLU A 365 -19.33 -34.72 -11.84
CA GLU A 365 -18.13 -34.31 -12.58
C GLU A 365 -17.99 -35.04 -13.92
N SER A 366 -17.64 -34.30 -14.98
CA SER A 366 -17.25 -34.82 -16.29
C SER A 366 -15.75 -34.68 -16.49
N SER A 367 -15.01 -35.79 -16.38
CA SER A 367 -13.56 -35.85 -16.57
C SER A 367 -13.18 -36.12 -18.04
N ILE A 368 -12.31 -35.27 -18.61
CA ILE A 368 -11.63 -35.51 -19.90
C ILE A 368 -10.14 -35.12 -19.74
N PRO A 369 -9.17 -35.92 -20.21
CA PRO A 369 -7.76 -35.77 -19.85
C PRO A 369 -6.91 -34.94 -20.85
N CYS A 370 -5.68 -34.63 -20.40
CA CYS A 370 -4.40 -34.54 -21.12
C CYS A 370 -4.41 -34.75 -22.66
N THR A 371 -3.63 -34.06 -23.51
CA THR A 371 -2.27 -33.48 -23.33
C THR A 371 -1.87 -32.77 -24.63
N ALA A 372 -1.01 -31.73 -24.59
CA ALA A 372 -0.07 -31.44 -25.70
C ALA A 372 0.97 -30.36 -25.32
N THR A 373 2.22 -30.75 -25.09
CA THR A 373 3.37 -29.85 -25.01
C THR A 373 4.04 -29.74 -26.38
N PRO A 374 4.42 -28.53 -26.84
CA PRO A 374 5.56 -28.38 -27.74
C PRO A 374 6.65 -27.49 -27.10
N SER A 375 7.85 -28.08 -26.96
CA SER A 375 9.09 -27.40 -26.58
C SER A 375 9.82 -26.87 -27.84
N PRO A 376 10.95 -26.13 -27.76
CA PRO A 376 11.06 -24.88 -28.49
C PRO A 376 12.11 -24.91 -29.61
N THR A 377 12.08 -23.93 -30.52
CA THR A 377 13.28 -23.26 -31.09
C THR A 377 12.91 -22.20 -32.12
N ALA A 378 13.03 -20.92 -31.78
CA ALA A 378 13.12 -19.84 -32.77
C ALA A 378 13.98 -18.70 -32.21
N LYS A 379 15.09 -18.38 -32.89
CA LYS A 379 15.96 -17.25 -32.53
C LYS A 379 15.23 -15.92 -32.78
N PRO A 380 15.36 -14.90 -31.91
CA PRO A 380 14.69 -13.62 -32.13
C PRO A 380 15.27 -12.92 -33.37
N LYS A 381 14.43 -12.71 -34.38
CA LYS A 381 14.72 -11.78 -35.48
C LYS A 381 14.49 -10.36 -34.97
N GLN A 382 15.49 -9.49 -35.10
CA GLN A 382 15.30 -8.05 -34.89
C GLN A 382 14.16 -7.56 -35.79
N ARG A 383 13.10 -7.02 -35.19
CA ARG A 383 12.03 -6.32 -35.90
C ARG A 383 12.18 -4.83 -35.68
N ARG A 384 12.53 -4.10 -36.76
CA ARG A 384 12.29 -2.66 -36.82
C ARG A 384 10.78 -2.46 -36.93
N TRP A 385 10.19 -1.74 -36.00
CA TRP A 385 8.82 -1.25 -36.14
C TRP A 385 8.84 0.00 -37.01
N TRP A 386 7.94 0.03 -38.00
CA TRP A 386 7.64 1.25 -38.74
C TRP A 386 6.47 1.94 -38.05
N LEU A 387 6.62 3.22 -37.74
CA LEU A 387 5.57 4.06 -37.19
C LEU A 387 4.47 4.31 -38.23
N TRP A 388 3.24 4.39 -37.74
CA TRP A 388 2.08 5.02 -38.38
C TRP A 388 1.55 6.11 -37.43
#